data_AF-A0A9W6K998-F1
#
_entry.id   AF-A0A9W6K998-F1
#
_cell.length_a   1.000
_cell.length_b   1.000
_cell.length_c   1.000
_cell.angle_alpha   90.00
_cell.angle_beta   90.00
_cell.angle_gamma   90.00
#
_symmetry.space_group_name_H-M   'P 1'
#
loop_
_entity.id
_entity.type
_entity.pdbx_description
1 polymer ?
#
loop_
_entity_poly.entity_id
_entity_poly.type
_entity_poly.pdbx_seq_one_letter_code
_entity_poly.pdbx_strand_id
1 'polypeptide(L)'
;MSDRYLNFANSPMGHRLVGVLGLPAPVRLERWTAGRMRPVEGALLINGGVLAEAASASLNRLTDQAFASADGLFGLPRWTAEHGPKLKALIFDASAISSTEELDQLREFFQPALKGLDLCPHVVVLGRPPESLKDPFAASAQRSLEGFTRSLGKEIRRGGTVQLLYVAKGAEDQLEGALRFFLSPKSAYVSGQVVRLVACSTQVNDWSRPLGGKTALVTGASRGIGASIAETLARDGASVVLLDVPAMKGALDALAARLGGRSVALDICAPDAAEQLLAALPDGVDIVVHNAGITRDKTLAKMSEAFWDSVIDVNLHAPQVLTKALLDGGKLHDNGRVVLLASISGIAGNMGQSNYAVSKAGLIGLANAWAPTLAKRGISINAVAPGFIETQMTAAIPLTIREAGRRMSSMGQGGLPQDVAETVAWFAQPTSGAVTGQVLRVCGQSLLGA
;
A
#
# COMPACT_ATOMS: atom_id res chain seq x y z
N MET A 1 -20.24 -5.34 2.94
CA MET A 1 -21.43 -4.78 3.61
C MET A 1 -21.16 -3.32 3.92
N SER A 2 -22.13 -2.43 3.74
CA SER A 2 -21.92 -0.99 3.92
C SER A 2 -21.85 -0.61 5.40
N ASP A 3 -20.87 0.21 5.79
CA ASP A 3 -20.83 0.88 7.09
C ASP A 3 -22.07 1.79 7.25
N ARG A 4 -23.09 1.30 7.97
CA ARG A 4 -24.37 2.00 8.15
C ARG A 4 -24.19 3.31 8.90
N TYR A 5 -23.25 3.36 9.84
CA TYR A 5 -22.95 4.57 10.58
C TYR A 5 -22.26 5.61 9.69
N LEU A 6 -21.29 5.22 8.86
CA LEU A 6 -20.67 6.11 7.88
C LEU A 6 -21.73 6.71 6.94
N ASN A 7 -22.64 5.89 6.42
CA ASN A 7 -23.72 6.36 5.56
C ASN A 7 -24.68 7.32 6.28
N PHE A 8 -25.03 7.02 7.53
CA PHE A 8 -25.86 7.90 8.35
C PHE A 8 -25.15 9.23 8.64
N ALA A 9 -23.91 9.19 9.12
CA ALA A 9 -23.11 10.37 9.48
C ALA A 9 -22.85 11.30 8.28
N ASN A 10 -22.82 10.75 7.06
CA ASN A 10 -22.66 11.52 5.82
C ASN A 10 -24.01 11.87 5.14
N SER A 11 -25.16 11.58 5.77
CA SER A 11 -26.48 12.03 5.29
C SER A 11 -26.82 13.44 5.81
N PRO A 12 -27.70 14.21 5.14
CA PRO A 12 -28.03 15.57 5.58
C PRO A 12 -28.55 15.67 7.03
N MET A 13 -29.38 14.70 7.46
CA MET A 13 -29.92 14.65 8.82
C MET A 13 -28.90 14.12 9.82
N GLY A 14 -28.18 13.05 9.47
CA GLY A 14 -27.22 12.42 10.37
C GLY A 14 -25.98 13.29 10.61
N HIS A 15 -25.49 14.04 9.62
CA HIS A 15 -24.37 14.98 9.80
C HIS A 15 -24.69 16.03 10.86
N ARG A 16 -25.92 16.59 10.84
CA ARG A 16 -26.37 17.55 11.87
C ARG A 16 -26.44 16.90 13.25
N LEU A 17 -27.02 15.71 13.35
CA LEU A 17 -27.19 15.01 14.62
C LEU A 17 -25.85 14.58 15.23
N VAL A 18 -24.96 14.01 14.44
CA VAL A 18 -23.60 13.60 14.85
C VAL A 18 -22.81 14.84 15.32
N GLY A 19 -22.93 15.97 14.62
CA GLY A 19 -22.33 17.24 15.03
C GLY A 19 -22.84 17.76 16.38
N VAL A 20 -24.16 17.75 16.60
CA VAL A 20 -24.77 18.17 17.88
C VAL A 20 -24.35 17.27 19.05
N LEU A 21 -24.21 15.96 18.79
CA LEU A 21 -23.84 14.98 19.80
C LEU A 21 -22.32 14.84 20.00
N GLY A 22 -21.50 15.57 19.24
CA GLY A 22 -20.03 15.46 19.30
C GLY A 22 -19.49 14.10 18.88
N LEU A 23 -20.27 13.34 18.10
CA LEU A 23 -19.89 11.99 17.67
C LEU A 23 -18.91 12.04 16.48
N PRO A 24 -18.06 11.02 16.27
CA PRO A 24 -17.14 11.00 15.14
C PRO A 24 -17.88 11.00 13.79
N ALA A 25 -17.50 11.89 12.88
CA ALA A 25 -18.03 11.95 11.51
C ALA A 25 -16.93 11.55 10.50
N PRO A 26 -16.69 10.25 10.27
CA PRO A 26 -15.69 9.81 9.30
C PRO A 26 -16.06 10.28 7.90
N VAL A 27 -15.07 10.81 7.17
CA VAL A 27 -15.24 11.28 5.78
C VAL A 27 -15.32 10.08 4.85
N ARG A 28 -16.21 10.11 3.86
CA ARG A 28 -16.19 9.11 2.79
C ARG A 28 -14.90 9.27 1.98
N LEU A 29 -14.01 8.28 2.07
CA LEU A 29 -12.73 8.32 1.36
C LEU A 29 -12.96 8.29 -0.16
N GLU A 30 -12.30 9.21 -0.84
CA GLU A 30 -12.15 9.16 -2.28
C GLU A 30 -11.27 7.96 -2.65
N ARG A 31 -11.70 7.19 -3.66
CA ARG A 31 -10.97 6.01 -4.15
C ARG A 31 -10.78 6.10 -5.65
N TRP A 32 -9.80 5.34 -6.14
CA TRP A 32 -9.48 5.33 -7.55
C TRP A 32 -10.64 4.79 -8.38
N THR A 33 -10.90 5.46 -9.50
CA THR A 33 -11.88 5.09 -10.51
C THR A 33 -11.19 5.18 -11.87
N ALA A 34 -11.46 4.21 -12.75
CA ALA A 34 -10.94 4.26 -14.12
C ALA A 34 -11.45 5.53 -14.83
N GLY A 35 -10.64 6.08 -15.74
CA GLY A 35 -11.01 7.26 -16.55
C GLY A 35 -10.53 8.61 -16.01
N ARG A 36 -9.81 8.65 -14.87
CA ARG A 36 -9.17 9.89 -14.38
C ARG A 36 -8.05 10.32 -15.32
N MET A 37 -7.99 11.62 -15.63
CA MET A 37 -6.96 12.20 -16.50
C MET A 37 -5.64 12.43 -15.77
N ARG A 38 -5.71 12.72 -14.47
CA ARG A 38 -4.57 13.00 -13.60
C ARG A 38 -4.65 12.16 -12.33
N PRO A 39 -3.50 11.73 -11.78
CA PRO A 39 -3.44 11.11 -10.46
C PRO A 39 -4.02 12.01 -9.35
N VAL A 40 -3.79 13.32 -9.46
CA VAL A 40 -4.27 14.34 -8.52
C VAL A 40 -5.25 15.26 -9.25
N GLU A 41 -6.52 15.20 -8.85
CA GLU A 41 -7.57 16.11 -9.32
C GLU A 41 -7.72 17.26 -8.33
N GLY A 42 -6.86 18.28 -8.45
CA GLY A 42 -6.86 19.47 -7.59
C GLY A 42 -5.47 20.06 -7.40
N ALA A 43 -5.38 21.11 -6.58
CA ALA A 43 -4.13 21.84 -6.40
C ALA A 43 -3.07 21.01 -5.64
N LEU A 44 -1.83 21.03 -6.14
CA LEU A 44 -0.66 20.42 -5.53
C LEU A 44 0.33 21.51 -5.12
N LEU A 45 0.76 21.51 -3.86
CA LEU A 45 1.80 22.41 -3.35
C LEU A 45 3.13 21.68 -3.15
N ILE A 46 4.24 22.26 -3.61
CA ILE A 46 5.59 21.75 -3.42
C ILE A 46 6.54 22.83 -2.89
N ASN A 47 7.50 22.48 -2.02
CA ASN A 47 8.60 23.37 -1.60
C ASN A 47 9.86 23.20 -2.48
N GLY A 48 10.93 23.95 -2.19
CA GLY A 48 12.22 23.78 -2.85
C GLY A 48 13.04 22.62 -2.27
N GLY A 49 14.07 22.18 -3.02
CA GLY A 49 14.99 21.11 -2.61
C GLY A 49 15.37 20.20 -3.77
N VAL A 50 16.38 19.36 -3.58
CA VAL A 50 16.94 18.49 -4.64
C VAL A 50 15.95 17.39 -5.07
N LEU A 51 15.23 16.79 -4.12
CA LEU A 51 14.20 15.80 -4.43
C LEU A 51 12.92 16.47 -4.96
N ALA A 52 12.59 17.67 -4.48
CA ALA A 52 11.50 18.46 -5.05
C ALA A 52 11.78 18.85 -6.51
N GLU A 53 13.02 19.21 -6.84
CA GLU A 53 13.45 19.47 -8.21
C GLU A 53 13.27 18.23 -9.10
N ALA A 54 13.69 17.05 -8.63
CA ALA A 54 13.44 15.80 -9.34
C ALA A 54 11.93 15.50 -9.52
N ALA A 55 11.13 15.70 -8.48
CA ALA A 55 9.67 15.54 -8.55
C ALA A 55 9.03 16.54 -9.53
N SER A 56 9.57 17.76 -9.64
CA SER A 56 9.05 18.85 -10.46
C SER A 56 8.91 18.47 -11.94
N ALA A 57 9.81 17.61 -12.45
CA ALA A 57 9.81 17.11 -13.83
C ALA A 57 8.56 16.28 -14.20
N SER A 58 7.79 15.84 -13.21
CA SER A 58 6.57 15.04 -13.39
C SER A 58 5.28 15.76 -12.97
N LEU A 59 5.36 16.97 -12.41
CA LEU A 59 4.20 17.67 -11.83
C LEU A 59 3.06 17.87 -12.82
N ASN A 60 3.37 18.24 -14.06
CA ASN A 60 2.37 18.42 -15.12
C ASN A 60 1.67 17.11 -15.54
N ARG A 61 2.22 15.95 -15.18
CA ARG A 61 1.59 14.63 -15.36
C ARG A 61 0.83 14.19 -14.10
N LEU A 62 1.12 14.79 -12.94
CA LEU A 62 0.46 14.49 -11.67
C LEU A 62 -0.80 15.33 -11.45
N THR A 63 -0.77 16.62 -11.80
CA THR A 63 -1.90 17.56 -11.70
C THR A 63 -1.83 18.62 -12.80
N ASP A 64 -2.96 19.25 -13.11
CA ASP A 64 -3.01 20.46 -13.93
C ASP A 64 -2.92 21.76 -13.09
N GLN A 65 -2.85 21.66 -11.76
CA GLN A 65 -2.85 22.80 -10.82
C GLN A 65 -1.68 22.70 -9.83
N ALA A 66 -0.45 22.90 -10.30
CA ALA A 66 0.74 22.87 -9.45
C ALA A 66 1.12 24.28 -8.95
N PHE A 67 1.51 24.38 -7.68
CA PHE A 67 1.95 25.61 -7.03
C PHE A 67 3.22 25.36 -6.21
N ALA A 68 4.01 26.41 -6.00
CA ALA A 68 5.18 26.38 -5.13
C ALA A 68 4.99 27.16 -3.82
N SER A 69 5.78 26.83 -2.80
CA SER A 69 5.76 27.54 -1.51
C SER A 69 6.40 28.92 -1.54
N ALA A 70 7.25 29.20 -2.53
CA ALA A 70 7.98 30.45 -2.69
C ALA A 70 8.06 30.87 -4.16
N ASP A 71 8.28 32.16 -4.39
CA ASP A 71 8.39 32.75 -5.72
C ASP A 71 9.64 32.23 -6.46
N GLY A 72 9.53 32.02 -7.77
CA GLY A 72 10.64 31.59 -8.63
C GLY A 72 10.97 30.09 -8.59
N LEU A 73 10.30 29.29 -7.76
CA LEU A 73 10.50 27.84 -7.71
C LEU A 73 9.82 27.13 -8.89
N PHE A 74 10.62 26.42 -9.69
CA PHE A 74 10.18 25.55 -10.79
C PHE A 74 9.29 26.24 -11.84
N GLY A 75 9.29 27.58 -11.91
CA GLY A 75 8.37 28.35 -12.76
C GLY A 75 6.90 28.26 -12.35
N LEU A 76 6.61 27.80 -11.13
CA LEU A 76 5.25 27.65 -10.62
C LEU A 76 4.74 28.93 -9.93
N PRO A 77 3.43 29.21 -9.97
CA PRO A 77 2.86 30.27 -9.16
C PRO A 77 3.00 29.96 -7.67
N ARG A 78 3.28 30.99 -6.88
CA ARG A 78 3.32 30.87 -5.42
C ARG A 78 1.92 30.65 -4.85
N TRP A 79 1.78 29.67 -3.95
CA TRP A 79 0.56 29.47 -3.16
C TRP A 79 0.60 30.28 -1.87
N THR A 80 -0.56 30.78 -1.44
CA THR A 80 -0.76 31.44 -0.14
C THR A 80 -2.04 30.92 0.51
N ALA A 81 -2.12 30.93 1.84
CA ALA A 81 -3.30 30.42 2.55
C ALA A 81 -4.52 31.33 2.36
N GLU A 82 -4.31 32.61 2.11
CA GLU A 82 -5.35 33.62 1.95
C GLU A 82 -6.00 33.59 0.57
N HIS A 83 -5.23 33.33 -0.49
CA HIS A 83 -5.69 33.45 -1.88
C HIS A 83 -5.55 32.18 -2.71
N GLY A 84 -4.84 31.17 -2.20
CA GLY A 84 -4.61 29.93 -2.92
C GLY A 84 -5.84 29.03 -2.96
N PRO A 85 -5.97 28.18 -4.01
CA PRO A 85 -7.03 27.16 -4.04
C PRO A 85 -6.85 26.14 -2.91
N LYS A 86 -7.91 25.37 -2.66
CA LYS A 86 -7.84 24.24 -1.72
C LYS A 86 -6.86 23.18 -2.22
N LEU A 87 -5.97 22.75 -1.33
CA LEU A 87 -4.88 21.83 -1.63
C LEU A 87 -5.36 20.38 -1.54
N LYS A 88 -5.19 19.65 -2.64
CA LYS A 88 -5.43 18.22 -2.75
C LYS A 88 -4.18 17.40 -2.46
N ALA A 89 -3.02 17.96 -2.74
CA ALA A 89 -1.74 17.29 -2.54
C ALA A 89 -0.67 18.24 -1.98
N LEU A 90 0.22 17.71 -1.14
CA LEU A 90 1.41 18.39 -0.63
C LEU A 90 2.64 17.51 -0.86
N ILE A 91 3.70 18.08 -1.41
CA ILE A 91 5.03 17.48 -1.45
C ILE A 91 5.96 18.39 -0.63
N PHE A 92 6.61 17.83 0.38
CA PHE A 92 7.62 18.54 1.16
C PHE A 92 8.95 17.79 1.07
N ASP A 93 9.93 18.39 0.39
CA ASP A 93 11.30 17.95 0.39
C ASP A 93 12.01 18.40 1.66
N ALA A 94 12.30 17.42 2.52
CA ALA A 94 13.06 17.53 3.75
C ALA A 94 14.49 17.00 3.59
N SER A 95 14.94 16.64 2.39
CA SER A 95 16.21 15.95 2.16
C SER A 95 17.45 16.76 2.56
N ALA A 96 17.33 18.08 2.64
CA ALA A 96 18.38 18.97 3.09
C ALA A 96 18.44 19.15 4.62
N ILE A 97 17.41 18.73 5.36
CA ILE A 97 17.37 18.85 6.83
C ILE A 97 18.44 17.93 7.42
N SER A 98 19.46 18.54 8.00
CA SER A 98 20.66 17.89 8.53
C SER A 98 20.93 18.22 10.00
N SER A 99 20.21 19.19 10.58
CA SER A 99 20.29 19.52 12.00
C SER A 99 18.90 19.62 12.66
N THR A 100 18.89 19.74 13.99
CA THR A 100 17.66 19.89 14.78
C THR A 100 17.01 21.25 14.61
N GLU A 101 17.79 22.30 14.40
CA GLU A 101 17.32 23.67 14.16
C GLU A 101 16.55 23.74 12.83
N GLU A 102 16.99 22.99 11.82
CA GLU A 102 16.36 22.95 10.50
C GLU A 102 14.99 22.23 10.50
N LEU A 103 14.63 21.51 11.57
CA LEU A 103 13.30 20.89 11.70
C LEU A 103 12.18 21.93 11.75
N ASP A 104 12.46 23.19 12.08
CA ASP A 104 11.49 24.29 12.03
C ASP A 104 10.88 24.48 10.63
N GLN A 105 11.58 24.09 9.57
CA GLN A 105 11.07 24.14 8.20
C GLN A 105 9.79 23.31 8.01
N LEU A 106 9.62 22.21 8.76
CA LEU A 106 8.39 21.42 8.77
C LEU A 106 7.21 22.27 9.22
N ARG A 107 7.39 23.00 10.33
CA ARG A 107 6.36 23.87 10.90
C ARG A 107 6.02 25.00 9.93
N GLU A 108 7.03 25.65 9.37
CA GLU A 108 6.88 26.78 8.46
C GLU A 108 6.12 26.43 7.18
N PHE A 109 6.36 25.24 6.62
CA PHE A 109 5.62 24.77 5.46
C PHE A 109 4.21 24.28 5.81
N PHE A 110 4.08 23.40 6.80
CA PHE A 110 2.81 22.70 7.03
C PHE A 110 1.75 23.56 7.75
N GLN A 111 2.11 24.39 8.73
CA GLN A 111 1.11 25.20 9.47
C GLN A 111 0.20 26.06 8.57
N PRO A 112 0.71 26.84 7.60
CA PRO A 112 -0.15 27.58 6.68
C PRO A 112 -0.90 26.65 5.71
N ALA A 113 -0.23 25.62 5.17
CA ALA A 113 -0.83 24.69 4.21
C ALA A 113 -2.03 23.91 4.79
N LEU A 114 -1.98 23.54 6.08
CA LEU A 114 -3.05 22.80 6.76
C LEU A 114 -4.39 23.56 6.78
N LYS A 115 -4.38 24.89 6.77
CA LYS A 115 -5.60 25.72 6.69
C LYS A 115 -6.26 25.66 5.30
N GLY A 116 -5.45 25.36 4.29
CA GLY A 116 -5.82 25.30 2.89
C GLY A 116 -6.26 23.93 2.37
N LEU A 117 -6.33 22.89 3.20
CA LEU A 117 -6.61 21.53 2.72
C LEU A 117 -8.03 21.32 2.22
N ASP A 118 -8.16 20.53 1.15
CA ASP A 118 -9.42 19.95 0.67
C ASP A 118 -9.79 18.67 1.46
N LEU A 119 -10.84 17.96 1.03
CA LEU A 119 -11.17 16.60 1.47
C LEU A 119 -10.25 15.56 0.84
N CYS A 120 -9.93 14.52 1.59
CA CYS A 120 -8.99 13.45 1.21
C CYS A 120 -7.66 13.99 0.64
N PRO A 121 -6.96 14.92 1.32
CA PRO A 121 -5.69 15.43 0.84
C PRO A 121 -4.57 14.39 1.00
N HIS A 122 -3.61 14.40 0.09
CA HIS A 122 -2.46 13.52 0.12
C HIS A 122 -1.17 14.27 0.42
N VAL A 123 -0.40 13.83 1.41
CA VAL A 123 0.85 14.46 1.82
C VAL A 123 1.99 13.48 1.70
N VAL A 124 3.05 13.90 1.02
CA VAL A 124 4.30 13.17 0.90
C VAL A 124 5.44 14.04 1.40
N VAL A 125 6.14 13.55 2.41
CA VAL A 125 7.43 14.10 2.84
C VAL A 125 8.54 13.28 2.20
N LEU A 126 9.50 13.94 1.55
CA LEU A 126 10.67 13.33 0.94
C LEU A 126 11.88 13.53 1.86
N GLY A 127 12.63 12.47 2.15
CA GLY A 127 13.84 12.53 2.97
C GLY A 127 14.97 11.69 2.40
N ARG A 128 16.12 11.69 3.07
CA ARG A 128 17.23 10.77 2.81
C ARG A 128 17.23 9.63 3.83
N PRO A 129 17.51 8.37 3.43
CA PRO A 129 17.56 7.26 4.36
C PRO A 129 18.56 7.55 5.50
N PRO A 130 18.14 7.58 6.77
CA PRO A 130 19.01 7.90 7.89
C PRO A 130 20.26 7.01 7.95
N GLU A 131 20.10 5.72 7.65
CA GLU A 131 21.17 4.73 7.60
C GLU A 131 22.23 4.96 6.51
N SER A 132 21.94 5.83 5.54
CA SER A 132 22.88 6.18 4.47
C SER A 132 23.76 7.40 4.80
N LEU A 133 23.44 8.11 5.88
CA LEU A 133 24.13 9.34 6.28
C LEU A 133 25.28 9.03 7.24
N LYS A 134 26.43 9.67 7.01
CA LYS A 134 27.63 9.49 7.85
C LYS A 134 27.60 10.35 9.11
N ASP A 135 26.99 11.53 9.03
CA ASP A 135 26.82 12.42 10.17
C ASP A 135 25.66 11.95 11.06
N PRO A 136 25.90 11.59 12.33
CA PRO A 136 24.84 11.17 13.24
C PRO A 136 23.77 12.23 13.49
N PHE A 137 24.09 13.52 13.43
CA PHE A 137 23.11 14.59 13.61
C PHE A 137 22.16 14.66 12.41
N ALA A 138 22.68 14.63 11.19
CA ALA A 138 21.86 14.54 9.98
C ALA A 138 21.02 13.25 9.94
N ALA A 139 21.58 12.11 10.34
CA ALA A 139 20.84 10.86 10.44
C ALA A 139 19.67 10.96 11.45
N SER A 140 19.92 11.57 12.62
CA SER A 140 18.89 11.82 13.64
C SER A 140 17.79 12.76 13.13
N ALA A 141 18.16 13.85 12.46
CA ALA A 141 17.21 14.81 11.90
C ALA A 141 16.31 14.15 10.83
N GLN A 142 16.89 13.39 9.90
CA GLN A 142 16.11 12.61 8.92
C GLN A 142 15.21 11.58 9.60
N ARG A 143 15.71 10.84 10.60
CA ARG A 143 14.93 9.84 11.35
C ARG A 143 13.70 10.45 12.01
N SER A 144 13.81 11.70 12.49
CA SER A 144 12.75 12.45 13.18
C SER A 144 11.54 12.73 12.29
N LEU A 145 11.73 12.77 10.97
CA LEU A 145 10.64 12.95 9.99
C LEU A 145 9.55 11.87 10.12
N GLU A 146 9.90 10.66 10.56
CA GLU A 146 8.90 9.61 10.79
C GLU A 146 7.96 9.97 11.95
N GLY A 147 8.49 10.51 13.05
CA GLY A 147 7.67 10.95 14.19
C GLY A 147 6.73 12.08 13.78
N PHE A 148 7.24 13.04 13.01
CA PHE A 148 6.46 14.14 12.46
C PHE A 148 5.34 13.64 11.53
N THR A 149 5.67 12.86 10.49
CA THR A 149 4.68 12.39 9.51
C THR A 149 3.62 11.49 10.11
N ARG A 150 3.98 10.62 11.07
CA ARG A 150 2.99 9.81 11.82
C ARG A 150 2.06 10.68 12.65
N SER A 151 2.55 11.74 13.28
CA SER A 151 1.72 12.66 14.07
C SER A 151 0.81 13.49 13.17
N LEU A 152 1.37 14.06 12.10
CA LEU A 152 0.63 14.81 11.09
C LEU A 152 -0.50 13.96 10.47
N GLY A 153 -0.28 12.67 10.20
CA GLY A 153 -1.32 11.77 9.69
C GLY A 153 -2.53 11.61 10.63
N LYS A 154 -2.33 11.78 11.95
CA LYS A 154 -3.41 11.76 12.96
C LYS A 154 -4.09 13.13 13.10
N GLU A 155 -3.39 14.20 12.73
CA GLU A 155 -3.85 15.59 12.89
C GLU A 155 -4.53 16.15 11.63
N ILE A 156 -4.15 15.67 10.44
CA ILE A 156 -4.64 16.20 9.15
C ILE A 156 -6.15 16.05 8.98
N ARG A 157 -6.74 15.01 9.59
CA ARG A 157 -8.18 14.68 9.53
C ARG A 157 -8.67 14.65 8.07
N ARG A 158 -9.97 14.90 7.84
CA ARG A 158 -10.57 15.07 6.50
C ARG A 158 -10.38 13.89 5.53
N GLY A 159 -10.05 12.69 6.04
CA GLY A 159 -9.68 11.53 5.21
C GLY A 159 -8.31 11.65 4.54
N GLY A 160 -7.43 12.55 5.02
CA GLY A 160 -6.12 12.78 4.44
C GLY A 160 -5.07 11.74 4.84
N THR A 161 -4.12 11.50 3.93
CA THR A 161 -3.02 10.54 4.11
C THR A 161 -1.68 11.26 4.21
N VAL A 162 -0.77 10.79 5.07
CA VAL A 162 0.58 11.38 5.20
C VAL A 162 1.64 10.30 5.17
N GLN A 163 2.58 10.40 4.24
CA GLN A 163 3.60 9.38 3.97
C GLN A 163 5.00 9.98 4.00
N LEU A 164 5.98 9.19 4.42
CA LEU A 164 7.39 9.52 4.34
C LEU A 164 8.06 8.62 3.30
N LEU A 165 8.67 9.23 2.28
CA LEU A 165 9.49 8.53 1.29
C LEU A 165 10.95 8.88 1.52
N TYR A 166 11.74 7.91 1.96
CA TYR A 166 13.19 8.03 1.95
C TYR A 166 13.71 7.67 0.57
N VAL A 167 14.42 8.60 -0.08
CA VAL A 167 14.93 8.45 -1.45
C VAL A 167 16.44 8.31 -1.39
N ALA A 168 16.95 7.11 -1.66
CA ALA A 168 18.38 6.88 -1.77
C ALA A 168 18.98 7.74 -2.90
N LYS A 169 20.27 8.08 -2.78
CA LYS A 169 20.99 8.77 -3.85
C LYS A 169 20.97 7.90 -5.12
N GLY A 170 20.58 8.49 -6.25
CA GLY A 170 20.42 7.79 -7.52
C GLY A 170 19.04 7.13 -7.72
N ALA A 171 18.09 7.34 -6.80
CA ALA A 171 16.72 6.85 -6.91
C ALA A 171 15.72 7.98 -7.23
N GLU A 172 16.21 9.18 -7.56
CA GLU A 172 15.40 10.37 -7.84
C GLU A 172 14.43 10.16 -9.01
N ASP A 173 14.83 9.38 -10.02
CA ASP A 173 13.99 9.03 -11.17
C ASP A 173 12.79 8.12 -10.82
N GLN A 174 12.78 7.54 -9.61
CA GLN A 174 11.72 6.66 -9.13
C GLN A 174 10.60 7.39 -8.38
N LEU A 175 10.75 8.70 -8.19
CA LEU A 175 9.76 9.54 -7.54
C LEU A 175 8.43 9.53 -8.28
N GLU A 176 8.40 9.58 -9.62
CA GLU A 176 7.15 9.69 -10.37
C GLU A 176 6.19 8.53 -10.04
N GLY A 177 6.69 7.28 -10.05
CA GLY A 177 5.86 6.10 -9.75
C GLY A 177 5.32 6.10 -8.31
N ALA A 178 6.16 6.47 -7.34
CA ALA A 178 5.74 6.58 -5.94
C ALA A 178 4.72 7.73 -5.75
N LEU A 179 4.95 8.89 -6.34
CA LEU A 179 4.06 10.06 -6.23
C LEU A 179 2.71 9.79 -6.91
N ARG A 180 2.68 9.11 -8.07
CA ARG A 180 1.43 8.67 -8.72
C ARG A 180 0.57 7.80 -7.81
N PHE A 181 1.17 6.97 -6.96
CA PHE A 181 0.44 6.17 -5.99
C PHE A 181 0.04 6.98 -4.75
N PHE A 182 1.01 7.59 -4.06
CA PHE A 182 0.80 8.22 -2.76
C PHE A 182 0.07 9.57 -2.81
N LEU A 183 0.04 10.23 -3.97
CA LEU A 183 -0.74 11.46 -4.15
C LEU A 183 -2.12 11.22 -4.76
N SER A 184 -2.45 9.97 -5.12
CA SER A 184 -3.75 9.65 -5.72
C SER A 184 -4.65 8.86 -4.78
N PRO A 185 -5.96 8.83 -5.08
CA PRO A 185 -6.93 7.99 -4.38
C PRO A 185 -6.66 6.48 -4.43
N LYS A 186 -5.63 6.01 -5.17
CA LYS A 186 -5.14 4.62 -5.06
C LYS A 186 -4.59 4.30 -3.67
N SER A 187 -4.06 5.30 -2.97
CA SER A 187 -3.46 5.16 -1.64
C SER A 187 -4.40 5.55 -0.50
N ALA A 188 -5.72 5.63 -0.74
CA ALA A 188 -6.72 6.17 0.19
C ALA A 188 -6.70 5.58 1.61
N TYR A 189 -6.22 4.34 1.78
CA TYR A 189 -6.14 3.67 3.07
C TYR A 189 -4.70 3.36 3.53
N VAL A 190 -3.73 4.05 2.93
CA VAL A 190 -2.31 3.98 3.29
C VAL A 190 -1.90 5.32 3.89
N SER A 191 -1.72 5.38 5.21
CA SER A 191 -1.34 6.61 5.93
C SER A 191 -0.40 6.31 7.08
N GLY A 192 0.49 7.26 7.39
CA GLY A 192 1.54 7.15 8.39
C GLY A 192 2.56 6.06 8.06
N GLN A 193 2.81 5.80 6.78
CA GLN A 193 3.75 4.76 6.37
C GLN A 193 5.06 5.37 5.88
N VAL A 194 6.13 4.58 6.01
CA VAL A 194 7.47 4.92 5.56
C VAL A 194 7.85 3.97 4.45
N VAL A 195 8.37 4.50 3.35
CA VAL A 195 8.84 3.72 2.20
C VAL A 195 10.25 4.16 1.86
N ARG A 196 11.09 3.20 1.50
CA ARG A 196 12.43 3.44 0.98
C ARG A 196 12.45 3.19 -0.52
N LEU A 197 12.89 4.18 -1.29
CA LEU A 197 13.15 4.08 -2.72
C LEU A 197 14.66 3.88 -2.94
N VAL A 198 15.02 2.86 -3.70
CA VAL A 198 16.37 2.62 -4.22
C VAL A 198 16.41 2.76 -5.73
N ALA A 199 17.60 2.89 -6.30
CA ALA A 199 17.76 2.96 -7.75
C ALA A 199 17.21 1.69 -8.42
N CYS A 200 16.49 1.86 -9.53
CA CYS A 200 15.95 0.78 -10.34
C CYS A 200 16.14 1.12 -11.82
N SER A 201 16.42 0.12 -12.66
CA SER A 201 16.59 0.37 -14.10
C SER A 201 15.28 0.30 -14.89
N THR A 202 14.23 -0.31 -14.32
CA THR A 202 12.97 -0.53 -15.02
C THR A 202 11.99 0.62 -14.80
N GLN A 203 11.46 1.14 -15.91
CA GLN A 203 10.51 2.25 -15.91
C GLN A 203 9.12 1.81 -16.42
N VAL A 204 8.09 2.59 -16.09
CA VAL A 204 6.75 2.44 -16.65
C VAL A 204 6.65 3.31 -17.89
N ASN A 205 6.38 2.69 -19.03
CA ASN A 205 6.30 3.41 -20.32
C ASN A 205 4.89 3.98 -20.58
N ASP A 206 3.84 3.30 -20.10
CA ASP A 206 2.45 3.72 -20.25
C ASP A 206 1.76 3.69 -18.88
N TRP A 207 1.51 4.87 -18.33
CA TRP A 207 0.85 5.01 -17.04
C TRP A 207 -0.66 4.72 -17.07
N SER A 208 -1.27 4.65 -18.25
CA SER A 208 -2.67 4.21 -18.39
C SER A 208 -2.83 2.70 -18.21
N ARG A 209 -1.77 1.94 -18.53
CA ARG A 209 -1.68 0.48 -18.38
C ARG A 209 -0.29 0.09 -17.84
N PRO A 210 0.02 0.40 -16.57
CA PRO A 210 1.37 0.30 -16.04
C PRO A 210 1.89 -1.15 -15.93
N LEU A 211 1.02 -2.15 -16.08
CA LEU A 211 1.33 -3.57 -16.11
C LEU A 211 1.14 -4.19 -17.49
N GLY A 212 1.02 -3.37 -18.54
CA GLY A 212 0.89 -3.84 -19.92
C GLY A 212 1.99 -4.82 -20.31
N GLY A 213 1.59 -5.96 -20.86
CA GLY A 213 2.52 -7.02 -21.28
C GLY A 213 3.10 -7.86 -20.12
N LYS A 214 2.60 -7.71 -18.90
CA LYS A 214 2.98 -8.55 -17.75
C LYS A 214 1.98 -9.67 -17.49
N THR A 215 2.46 -10.80 -17.00
CA THR A 215 1.63 -11.91 -16.53
C THR A 215 1.68 -12.03 -15.01
N ALA A 216 0.53 -12.07 -14.35
CA ALA A 216 0.41 -12.07 -12.89
C ALA A 216 -0.33 -13.30 -12.36
N LEU A 217 0.32 -14.05 -11.47
CA LEU A 217 -0.30 -15.09 -10.66
C LEU A 217 -0.87 -14.50 -9.36
N VAL A 218 -2.12 -14.81 -9.04
CA VAL A 218 -2.75 -14.45 -7.75
C VAL A 218 -3.31 -15.69 -7.07
N THR A 219 -2.84 -16.01 -5.87
CA THR A 219 -3.37 -17.14 -5.07
C THR A 219 -4.56 -16.73 -4.20
N GLY A 220 -5.49 -17.65 -3.95
CA GLY A 220 -6.74 -17.34 -3.23
C GLY A 220 -7.61 -16.33 -3.97
N ALA A 221 -7.64 -16.41 -5.31
CA ALA A 221 -8.18 -15.37 -6.17
C ALA A 221 -9.71 -15.43 -6.36
N SER A 222 -10.40 -16.50 -5.94
CA SER A 222 -11.81 -16.70 -6.29
C SER A 222 -12.78 -15.67 -5.69
N ARG A 223 -12.38 -14.95 -4.63
CA ARG A 223 -13.23 -13.99 -3.91
C ARG A 223 -12.43 -12.98 -3.08
N GLY A 224 -13.14 -12.02 -2.49
CA GLY A 224 -12.62 -11.12 -1.46
C GLY A 224 -11.44 -10.28 -1.96
N ILE A 225 -10.38 -10.20 -1.16
CA ILE A 225 -9.18 -9.42 -1.48
C ILE A 225 -8.47 -9.97 -2.71
N GLY A 226 -8.36 -11.31 -2.86
CA GLY A 226 -7.73 -11.93 -4.02
C GLY A 226 -8.42 -11.58 -5.34
N ALA A 227 -9.76 -11.61 -5.36
CA ALA A 227 -10.53 -11.18 -6.52
C ALA A 227 -10.32 -9.69 -6.84
N SER A 228 -10.31 -8.83 -5.82
CA SER A 228 -10.04 -7.40 -6.01
C SER A 228 -8.63 -7.13 -6.51
N ILE A 229 -7.63 -7.90 -6.07
CA ILE A 229 -6.25 -7.83 -6.59
C ILE A 229 -6.24 -8.20 -8.07
N ALA A 230 -6.86 -9.33 -8.44
CA ALA A 230 -6.93 -9.79 -9.83
C ALA A 230 -7.58 -8.75 -10.75
N GLU A 231 -8.70 -8.15 -10.32
CA GLU A 231 -9.39 -7.07 -11.05
C GLU A 231 -8.50 -5.85 -11.25
N THR A 232 -7.81 -5.40 -10.20
CA THR A 232 -6.94 -4.22 -10.27
C THR A 232 -5.72 -4.48 -11.16
N LEU A 233 -5.09 -5.65 -11.07
CA LEU A 233 -3.96 -6.01 -11.93
C LEU A 233 -4.38 -6.11 -13.41
N ALA A 234 -5.54 -6.71 -13.69
CA ALA A 234 -6.10 -6.77 -15.04
C ALA A 234 -6.44 -5.38 -15.59
N ARG A 235 -7.06 -4.51 -14.76
CA ARG A 235 -7.34 -3.11 -15.11
C ARG A 235 -6.06 -2.36 -15.48
N ASP A 236 -4.98 -2.59 -14.74
CA ASP A 236 -3.69 -1.95 -14.99
C ASP A 236 -2.91 -2.61 -16.14
N GLY A 237 -3.47 -3.65 -16.79
CA GLY A 237 -3.02 -4.19 -18.07
C GLY A 237 -2.35 -5.57 -18.03
N ALA A 238 -2.28 -6.23 -16.87
CA ALA A 238 -1.68 -7.55 -16.74
C ALA A 238 -2.60 -8.67 -17.25
N SER A 239 -2.01 -9.71 -17.84
CA SER A 239 -2.66 -11.01 -18.05
C SER A 239 -2.68 -11.76 -16.72
N VAL A 240 -3.87 -12.13 -16.22
CA VAL A 240 -4.00 -12.72 -14.88
C VAL A 240 -4.18 -14.24 -14.91
N VAL A 241 -3.42 -14.94 -14.06
CA VAL A 241 -3.58 -16.35 -13.72
C VAL A 241 -4.11 -16.42 -12.30
N LEU A 242 -5.33 -16.93 -12.16
CA LEU A 242 -6.06 -16.97 -10.90
C LEU A 242 -5.97 -18.37 -10.32
N LEU A 243 -5.43 -18.48 -9.11
CA LEU A 243 -5.25 -19.75 -8.43
C LEU A 243 -6.11 -19.81 -7.17
N ASP A 244 -6.84 -20.90 -7.01
CA ASP A 244 -7.56 -21.21 -5.76
C ASP A 244 -7.78 -22.72 -5.64
N VAL A 245 -8.24 -23.19 -4.48
CA VAL A 245 -8.50 -24.61 -4.25
C VAL A 245 -9.59 -25.16 -5.19
N PRO A 246 -9.58 -26.46 -5.53
CA PRO A 246 -10.57 -27.07 -6.43
C PRO A 246 -12.04 -26.82 -6.05
N ALA A 247 -12.34 -26.74 -4.75
CA ALA A 247 -13.68 -26.43 -4.25
C ALA A 247 -14.20 -25.05 -4.71
N MET A 248 -13.32 -24.12 -5.08
CA MET A 248 -13.65 -22.78 -5.54
C MET A 248 -13.62 -22.64 -7.07
N LYS A 249 -13.42 -23.73 -7.82
CA LYS A 249 -13.22 -23.71 -9.28
C LYS A 249 -14.30 -22.93 -10.03
N GLY A 250 -15.58 -23.11 -9.69
CA GLY A 250 -16.67 -22.40 -10.37
C GLY A 250 -16.57 -20.86 -10.26
N ALA A 251 -16.30 -20.35 -9.06
CA ALA A 251 -16.11 -18.91 -8.85
C ALA A 251 -14.82 -18.40 -9.52
N LEU A 252 -13.76 -19.22 -9.49
CA LEU A 252 -12.48 -18.92 -10.09
C LEU A 252 -12.57 -18.82 -11.63
N ASP A 253 -13.23 -19.79 -12.27
CA ASP A 253 -13.45 -19.81 -13.73
C ASP A 253 -14.31 -18.63 -14.17
N ALA A 254 -15.37 -18.30 -13.42
CA ALA A 254 -16.23 -17.15 -13.72
C ALA A 254 -15.47 -15.82 -13.65
N LEU A 255 -14.60 -15.66 -12.65
CA LEU A 255 -13.75 -14.49 -12.53
C LEU A 255 -12.71 -14.42 -13.66
N ALA A 256 -12.04 -15.54 -13.96
CA ALA A 256 -11.05 -15.62 -15.02
C ALA A 256 -11.68 -15.25 -16.38
N ALA A 257 -12.85 -15.80 -16.70
CA ALA A 257 -13.59 -15.47 -17.92
C ALA A 257 -13.92 -13.98 -18.03
N ARG A 258 -14.38 -13.36 -16.93
CA ARG A 258 -14.69 -11.92 -16.91
C ARG A 258 -13.46 -11.04 -17.12
N LEU A 259 -12.30 -11.46 -16.63
CA LEU A 259 -11.04 -10.71 -16.74
C LEU A 259 -10.23 -11.04 -18.00
N GLY A 260 -10.67 -12.01 -18.81
CA GLY A 260 -9.86 -12.54 -19.91
C GLY A 260 -8.58 -13.26 -19.44
N GLY A 261 -8.59 -13.79 -18.21
CA GLY A 261 -7.49 -14.50 -17.59
C GLY A 261 -7.62 -16.02 -17.68
N ARG A 262 -6.74 -16.73 -16.96
CA ARG A 262 -6.75 -18.20 -16.82
C ARG A 262 -6.99 -18.60 -15.37
N SER A 263 -7.72 -19.69 -15.13
CA SER A 263 -7.90 -20.27 -13.80
C SER A 263 -7.02 -21.51 -13.61
N VAL A 264 -6.52 -21.70 -12.39
CA VAL A 264 -5.75 -22.86 -11.95
C VAL A 264 -6.36 -23.35 -10.63
N ALA A 265 -7.02 -24.50 -10.68
CA ALA A 265 -7.58 -25.13 -9.50
C ALA A 265 -6.51 -26.01 -8.83
N LEU A 266 -5.92 -25.53 -7.74
CA LEU A 266 -4.76 -26.16 -7.09
C LEU A 266 -4.79 -25.88 -5.58
N ASP A 267 -4.56 -26.91 -4.77
CA ASP A 267 -4.27 -26.73 -3.35
C ASP A 267 -2.79 -26.41 -3.17
N ILE A 268 -2.48 -25.20 -2.69
CA ILE A 268 -1.11 -24.71 -2.52
C ILE A 268 -0.31 -25.47 -1.46
N CYS A 269 -0.97 -26.28 -0.64
CA CYS A 269 -0.36 -27.12 0.39
C CYS A 269 -0.24 -28.59 -0.04
N ALA A 270 -0.70 -28.97 -1.25
CA ALA A 270 -0.54 -30.33 -1.75
C ALA A 270 0.95 -30.71 -1.84
N PRO A 271 1.32 -31.98 -1.57
CA PRO A 271 2.72 -32.42 -1.65
C PRO A 271 3.39 -32.14 -3.01
N ASP A 272 2.61 -32.16 -4.09
CA ASP A 272 3.02 -31.93 -5.47
C ASP A 272 2.62 -30.52 -5.99
N ALA A 273 2.22 -29.59 -5.10
CA ALA A 273 1.76 -28.25 -5.47
C ALA A 273 2.78 -27.47 -6.31
N ALA A 274 4.07 -27.62 -6.00
CA ALA A 274 5.14 -26.98 -6.77
C ALA A 274 5.21 -27.49 -8.21
N GLU A 275 5.13 -28.81 -8.40
CA GLU A 275 5.16 -29.44 -9.73
C GLU A 275 3.94 -29.05 -10.56
N GLN A 276 2.75 -29.13 -9.96
CA GLN A 276 1.52 -28.72 -10.62
C GLN A 276 1.52 -27.22 -10.98
N LEU A 277 2.05 -26.36 -10.10
CA LEU A 277 2.17 -24.93 -10.38
C LEU A 277 3.10 -24.65 -11.56
N LEU A 278 4.26 -25.29 -11.60
CA LEU A 278 5.22 -25.14 -12.70
C LEU A 278 4.63 -25.62 -14.04
N ALA A 279 3.87 -26.72 -14.02
CA ALA A 279 3.17 -27.24 -15.20
C ALA A 279 2.06 -26.29 -15.68
N ALA A 280 1.35 -25.62 -14.76
CA ALA A 280 0.29 -24.65 -15.08
C ALA A 280 0.83 -23.31 -15.64
N LEU A 281 2.13 -23.05 -15.48
CA LEU A 281 2.83 -21.83 -15.89
C LEU A 281 3.97 -22.14 -16.88
N PRO A 282 3.67 -22.71 -18.06
CA PRO A 282 4.70 -23.08 -19.02
C PRO A 282 5.54 -21.88 -19.48
N ASP A 283 4.90 -20.71 -19.63
CA ASP A 283 5.55 -19.46 -20.08
C ASP A 283 6.08 -18.60 -18.92
N GLY A 284 5.98 -19.07 -17.67
CA GLY A 284 6.35 -18.28 -16.50
C GLY A 284 5.41 -17.10 -16.23
N VAL A 285 5.82 -16.25 -15.29
CA VAL A 285 5.11 -15.07 -14.81
C VAL A 285 6.08 -13.95 -14.44
N ASP A 286 5.60 -12.72 -14.49
CA ASP A 286 6.34 -11.53 -14.04
C ASP A 286 5.93 -11.12 -12.63
N ILE A 287 4.69 -11.42 -12.21
CA ILE A 287 4.14 -11.00 -10.93
C ILE A 287 3.58 -12.22 -10.19
N VAL A 288 3.88 -12.34 -8.90
CA VAL A 288 3.35 -13.39 -8.02
C VAL A 288 2.78 -12.73 -6.78
N VAL A 289 1.49 -12.95 -6.53
CA VAL A 289 0.80 -12.45 -5.34
C VAL A 289 0.36 -13.61 -4.45
N HIS A 290 1.03 -13.76 -3.31
CA HIS A 290 0.69 -14.74 -2.27
C HIS A 290 -0.41 -14.19 -1.37
N ASN A 291 -1.64 -14.20 -1.87
CA ASN A 291 -2.82 -13.71 -1.15
C ASN A 291 -3.57 -14.81 -0.38
N ALA A 292 -3.48 -16.07 -0.82
CA ALA A 292 -4.10 -17.18 -0.11
C ALA A 292 -3.72 -17.16 1.37
N GLY A 293 -4.72 -17.34 2.23
CA GLY A 293 -4.51 -17.37 3.66
C GLY A 293 -5.77 -17.72 4.44
N ILE A 294 -5.56 -18.32 5.61
CA ILE A 294 -6.63 -18.72 6.53
C ILE A 294 -6.35 -18.24 7.95
N THR A 295 -7.41 -18.18 8.74
CA THR A 295 -7.36 -17.98 10.19
C THR A 295 -8.00 -19.18 10.91
N ARG A 296 -7.45 -19.53 12.07
CA ARG A 296 -7.95 -20.57 12.98
C ARG A 296 -7.76 -20.08 14.41
N ASP A 297 -8.57 -19.11 14.77
CA ASP A 297 -8.38 -18.33 15.99
C ASP A 297 -8.73 -19.15 17.24
N LYS A 298 -7.76 -19.27 18.14
CA LYS A 298 -7.88 -19.95 19.42
C LYS A 298 -6.78 -19.46 20.37
N THR A 299 -7.06 -19.34 21.66
CA THR A 299 -5.99 -19.14 22.65
C THR A 299 -4.99 -20.28 22.55
N LEU A 300 -3.68 -20.01 22.66
CA LEU A 300 -2.63 -21.01 22.51
C LEU A 300 -2.88 -22.25 23.39
N ALA A 301 -3.27 -22.06 24.65
CA ALA A 301 -3.58 -23.14 25.59
C ALA A 301 -4.73 -24.07 25.16
N LYS A 302 -5.56 -23.66 24.19
CA LYS A 302 -6.71 -24.42 23.67
C LYS A 302 -6.57 -24.74 22.17
N MET A 303 -5.44 -24.40 21.57
CA MET A 303 -5.21 -24.58 20.14
C MET A 303 -4.83 -26.03 19.87
N SER A 304 -5.50 -26.66 18.92
CA SER A 304 -5.09 -27.98 18.44
C SER A 304 -3.91 -27.85 17.48
N GLU A 305 -3.12 -28.91 17.38
CA GLU A 305 -2.03 -29.05 16.41
C GLU A 305 -2.53 -28.79 14.97
N ALA A 306 -3.64 -29.40 14.56
CA ALA A 306 -4.24 -29.17 13.24
C ALA A 306 -4.61 -27.69 12.97
N PHE A 307 -5.00 -26.91 13.98
CA PHE A 307 -5.27 -25.47 13.83
C PHE A 307 -3.98 -24.65 13.72
N TRP A 308 -2.92 -25.10 14.40
CA TRP A 308 -1.60 -24.51 14.27
C TRP A 308 -1.05 -24.80 12.87
N ASP A 309 -0.89 -26.07 12.53
CA ASP A 309 -0.23 -26.54 11.30
C ASP A 309 -0.90 -25.99 10.05
N SER A 310 -2.22 -26.11 9.93
CA SER A 310 -2.93 -25.61 8.73
C SER A 310 -2.72 -24.11 8.48
N VAL A 311 -2.58 -23.31 9.54
CA VAL A 311 -2.30 -21.87 9.40
C VAL A 311 -0.86 -21.63 8.99
N ILE A 312 0.11 -22.38 9.53
CA ILE A 312 1.52 -22.28 9.13
C ILE A 312 1.68 -22.73 7.67
N ASP A 313 1.07 -23.85 7.30
CA ASP A 313 1.18 -24.47 6.00
C ASP A 313 0.67 -23.55 4.89
N VAL A 314 -0.56 -23.04 5.05
CA VAL A 314 -1.21 -22.18 4.05
C VAL A 314 -0.56 -20.80 4.00
N ASN A 315 -0.31 -20.18 5.16
CA ASN A 315 0.04 -18.76 5.19
C ASN A 315 1.53 -18.48 5.06
N LEU A 316 2.40 -19.46 5.33
CA LEU A 316 3.86 -19.26 5.37
C LEU A 316 4.61 -20.31 4.55
N HIS A 317 4.42 -21.60 4.82
CA HIS A 317 5.17 -22.66 4.15
C HIS A 317 4.90 -22.67 2.64
N ALA A 318 3.63 -22.63 2.22
CA ALA A 318 3.27 -22.61 0.80
C ALA A 318 3.88 -21.41 0.04
N PRO A 319 3.78 -20.15 0.52
CA PRO A 319 4.51 -19.03 -0.09
C PRO A 319 6.02 -19.24 -0.21
N GLN A 320 6.68 -19.84 0.78
CA GLN A 320 8.12 -20.14 0.72
C GLN A 320 8.44 -21.16 -0.37
N VAL A 321 7.76 -22.31 -0.36
CA VAL A 321 7.99 -23.42 -1.29
C VAL A 321 7.65 -23.02 -2.72
N LEU A 322 6.50 -22.40 -2.94
CA LEU A 322 6.06 -22.04 -4.28
C LEU A 322 6.93 -20.94 -4.88
N THR A 323 7.36 -19.93 -4.10
CA THR A 323 8.28 -18.91 -4.64
C THR A 323 9.64 -19.52 -4.97
N LYS A 324 10.15 -20.45 -4.15
CA LYS A 324 11.39 -21.18 -4.45
C LYS A 324 11.27 -22.00 -5.72
N ALA A 325 10.18 -22.74 -5.88
CA ALA A 325 9.91 -23.54 -7.07
C ALA A 325 9.86 -22.68 -8.34
N LEU A 326 9.17 -21.53 -8.31
CA LEU A 326 9.10 -20.61 -9.44
C LEU A 326 10.48 -20.03 -9.81
N LEU A 327 11.33 -19.75 -8.83
CA LEU A 327 12.69 -19.27 -9.06
C LEU A 327 13.58 -20.37 -9.66
N ASP A 328 13.59 -21.56 -9.06
CA ASP A 328 14.43 -22.69 -9.48
C ASP A 328 14.02 -23.22 -10.85
N GLY A 329 12.71 -23.26 -11.12
CA GLY A 329 12.14 -23.67 -12.41
C GLY A 329 12.22 -22.60 -13.50
N GLY A 330 12.81 -21.43 -13.21
CA GLY A 330 12.91 -20.31 -14.16
C GLY A 330 11.56 -19.75 -14.60
N LYS A 331 10.50 -19.94 -13.78
CA LYS A 331 9.13 -19.50 -14.07
C LYS A 331 8.80 -18.13 -13.49
N LEU A 332 9.63 -17.58 -12.60
CA LEU A 332 9.59 -16.16 -12.27
C LEU A 332 10.66 -15.43 -13.09
N HIS A 333 10.21 -14.55 -13.98
CA HIS A 333 11.08 -13.78 -14.87
C HIS A 333 11.97 -12.79 -14.11
N ASP A 334 13.09 -12.42 -14.72
CA ASP A 334 13.89 -11.29 -14.28
C ASP A 334 13.05 -10.01 -14.30
N ASN A 335 13.36 -9.09 -13.40
CA ASN A 335 12.51 -7.92 -13.11
C ASN A 335 11.10 -8.28 -12.64
N GLY A 336 10.90 -9.49 -12.11
CA GLY A 336 9.63 -9.92 -11.54
C GLY A 336 9.28 -9.24 -10.21
N ARG A 337 8.04 -9.40 -9.76
CA ARG A 337 7.49 -8.79 -8.54
C ARG A 337 6.80 -9.85 -7.69
N VAL A 338 7.25 -10.01 -6.45
CA VAL A 338 6.62 -10.90 -5.47
C VAL A 338 5.95 -10.05 -4.40
N VAL A 339 4.64 -10.22 -4.21
CA VAL A 339 3.87 -9.49 -3.19
C VAL A 339 3.25 -10.47 -2.21
N LEU A 340 3.62 -10.35 -0.94
CA LEU A 340 3.15 -11.19 0.15
C LEU A 340 2.03 -10.49 0.94
N LEU A 341 0.97 -11.21 1.27
CA LEU A 341 -0.10 -10.65 2.12
C LEU A 341 0.16 -10.99 3.58
N ALA A 342 0.84 -10.08 4.28
CA ALA A 342 1.07 -10.08 5.72
C ALA A 342 -0.19 -9.63 6.50
N SER A 343 -0.04 -9.05 7.68
CA SER A 343 -1.15 -8.52 8.49
C SER A 343 -0.63 -7.58 9.59
N ILE A 344 -1.46 -6.64 10.04
CA ILE A 344 -1.23 -5.92 11.31
C ILE A 344 -1.03 -6.89 12.49
N SER A 345 -1.75 -8.02 12.54
CA SER A 345 -1.54 -9.03 13.58
C SER A 345 -0.13 -9.63 13.57
N GLY A 346 0.54 -9.69 12.41
CA GLY A 346 1.93 -10.13 12.32
C GLY A 346 2.94 -9.10 12.82
N ILE A 347 2.51 -7.84 12.99
CA ILE A 347 3.35 -6.74 13.49
C ILE A 347 3.08 -6.53 14.99
N ALA A 348 1.80 -6.42 15.38
CA ALA A 348 1.40 -6.05 16.73
C ALA A 348 1.00 -7.24 17.63
N GLY A 349 0.88 -8.44 17.06
CA GLY A 349 0.20 -9.56 17.71
C GLY A 349 -1.32 -9.37 17.78
N ASN A 350 -2.04 -10.43 18.14
CA ASN A 350 -3.47 -10.36 18.45
C ASN A 350 -3.89 -11.55 19.33
N MET A 351 -4.83 -11.33 20.26
CA MET A 351 -5.30 -12.39 21.15
C MET A 351 -5.99 -13.50 20.35
N GLY A 352 -5.64 -14.76 20.63
CA GLY A 352 -6.17 -15.92 19.93
C GLY A 352 -5.54 -16.18 18.55
N GLN A 353 -4.53 -15.42 18.15
CA GLN A 353 -3.91 -15.49 16.83
C GLN A 353 -2.41 -15.83 16.90
N SER A 354 -1.97 -16.66 17.86
CA SER A 354 -0.54 -17.04 17.94
C SER A 354 -0.03 -17.72 16.67
N ASN A 355 -0.81 -18.65 16.10
CA ASN A 355 -0.54 -19.30 14.81
C ASN A 355 -0.58 -18.30 13.63
N TYR A 356 -1.58 -17.43 13.59
CA TYR A 356 -1.74 -16.48 12.50
C TYR A 356 -0.66 -15.39 12.53
N ALA A 357 -0.40 -14.79 13.69
CA ALA A 357 0.62 -13.78 13.88
C ALA A 357 2.02 -14.32 13.55
N VAL A 358 2.39 -15.53 13.99
CA VAL A 358 3.68 -16.12 13.63
C VAL A 358 3.79 -16.33 12.11
N SER A 359 2.73 -16.79 11.45
CA SER A 359 2.74 -16.96 9.98
C SER A 359 2.92 -15.63 9.23
N LYS A 360 2.20 -14.58 9.65
CA LYS A 360 2.22 -13.26 9.00
C LYS A 360 3.47 -12.45 9.32
N ALA A 361 4.07 -12.63 10.50
CA ALA A 361 5.41 -12.16 10.81
C ALA A 361 6.48 -12.88 9.96
N GLY A 362 6.31 -14.19 9.76
CA GLY A 362 7.17 -15.00 8.88
C GLY A 362 7.22 -14.48 7.44
N LEU A 363 6.08 -14.01 6.89
CA LEU A 363 6.06 -13.39 5.56
C LEU A 363 6.85 -12.08 5.49
N ILE A 364 6.83 -11.27 6.56
CA ILE A 364 7.67 -10.08 6.66
C ILE A 364 9.15 -10.48 6.64
N GLY A 365 9.51 -11.50 7.43
CA GLY A 365 10.87 -12.06 7.43
C GLY A 365 11.30 -12.59 6.05
N LEU A 366 10.39 -13.26 5.34
CA LEU A 366 10.64 -13.77 3.99
C LEU A 366 10.95 -12.64 3.00
N ALA A 367 10.17 -11.55 3.00
CA ALA A 367 10.45 -10.40 2.15
C ALA A 367 11.82 -9.78 2.46
N ASN A 368 12.13 -9.56 3.74
CA ASN A 368 13.41 -8.98 4.16
C ASN A 368 14.60 -9.86 3.78
N ALA A 369 14.49 -11.17 3.98
CA ALA A 369 15.58 -12.12 3.76
C ALA A 369 15.86 -12.35 2.27
N TRP A 370 14.82 -12.37 1.41
CA TRP A 370 15.00 -12.64 -0.01
C TRP A 370 15.32 -11.41 -0.85
N ALA A 371 14.95 -10.21 -0.37
CA ALA A 371 15.17 -8.97 -1.11
C ALA A 371 16.60 -8.77 -1.64
N PRO A 372 17.68 -8.94 -0.84
CA PRO A 372 19.05 -8.76 -1.33
C PRO A 372 19.45 -9.78 -2.43
N THR A 373 18.97 -11.02 -2.32
CA THR A 373 19.28 -12.09 -3.29
C THR A 373 18.52 -11.86 -4.59
N LEU A 374 17.24 -11.52 -4.51
CA LEU A 374 16.36 -11.30 -5.66
C LEU A 374 16.71 -10.01 -6.43
N ALA A 375 17.22 -8.99 -5.75
CA ALA A 375 17.68 -7.75 -6.36
C ALA A 375 18.73 -7.98 -7.46
N LYS A 376 19.55 -9.04 -7.37
CA LYS A 376 20.53 -9.43 -8.40
C LYS A 376 19.90 -9.74 -9.77
N ARG A 377 18.63 -10.12 -9.78
CA ARG A 377 17.83 -10.40 -10.99
C ARG A 377 16.83 -9.29 -11.30
N GLY A 378 16.95 -8.13 -10.64
CA GLY A 378 15.97 -7.04 -10.69
C GLY A 378 14.60 -7.38 -10.08
N ILE A 379 14.48 -8.54 -9.42
CA ILE A 379 13.24 -8.98 -8.79
C ILE A 379 13.08 -8.26 -7.45
N SER A 380 11.89 -7.74 -7.17
CA SER A 380 11.55 -7.23 -5.84
C SER A 380 10.56 -8.14 -5.12
N ILE A 381 10.68 -8.19 -3.80
CA ILE A 381 9.77 -8.91 -2.92
C ILE A 381 9.33 -7.98 -1.78
N ASN A 382 8.03 -7.78 -1.64
CA ASN A 382 7.47 -6.86 -0.63
C ASN A 382 6.25 -7.50 0.04
N ALA A 383 5.90 -6.98 1.21
CA ALA A 383 4.70 -7.40 1.92
C ALA A 383 3.70 -6.24 2.04
N VAL A 384 2.42 -6.53 1.81
CA VAL A 384 1.31 -5.67 2.20
C VAL A 384 0.76 -6.21 3.52
N ALA A 385 0.60 -5.34 4.53
CA ALA A 385 0.04 -5.70 5.83
C ALA A 385 -1.31 -5.01 6.04
N PRO A 386 -2.43 -5.65 5.60
CA PRO A 386 -3.75 -5.07 5.81
C PRO A 386 -4.09 -4.91 7.29
N GLY A 387 -4.79 -3.83 7.61
CA GLY A 387 -5.49 -3.64 8.88
C GLY A 387 -6.91 -4.18 8.82
N PHE A 388 -7.86 -3.44 9.40
CA PHE A 388 -9.27 -3.79 9.30
C PHE A 388 -9.81 -3.46 7.89
N ILE A 389 -10.15 -4.51 7.12
CA ILE A 389 -10.71 -4.42 5.76
C ILE A 389 -12.10 -5.06 5.72
N GLU A 390 -13.07 -4.34 5.17
CA GLU A 390 -14.45 -4.81 5.03
C GLU A 390 -14.56 -5.96 4.02
N THR A 391 -14.72 -7.18 4.53
CA THR A 391 -14.87 -8.40 3.73
C THR A 391 -16.04 -9.24 4.24
N GLN A 392 -16.35 -10.35 3.57
CA GLN A 392 -17.26 -11.37 4.10
C GLN A 392 -16.72 -12.00 5.39
N MET A 393 -15.39 -12.06 5.58
CA MET A 393 -14.78 -12.62 6.79
C MET A 393 -14.96 -11.70 7.99
N THR A 394 -14.70 -10.38 7.83
CA THR A 394 -14.89 -9.42 8.92
C THR A 394 -16.36 -9.23 9.30
N ALA A 395 -17.29 -9.55 8.39
CA ALA A 395 -18.72 -9.58 8.69
C ALA A 395 -19.11 -10.59 9.77
N ALA A 396 -18.34 -11.68 9.94
CA ALA A 396 -18.58 -12.69 10.98
C ALA A 396 -18.08 -12.26 12.38
N ILE A 397 -17.27 -11.19 12.47
CA ILE A 397 -16.76 -10.67 13.74
C ILE A 397 -17.92 -10.08 14.56
N PRO A 398 -18.01 -10.34 15.88
CA PRO A 398 -18.99 -9.72 16.77
C PRO A 398 -19.03 -8.20 16.63
N LEU A 399 -20.23 -7.61 16.64
CA LEU A 399 -20.46 -6.20 16.28
C LEU A 399 -19.57 -5.23 17.06
N THR A 400 -19.41 -5.42 18.37
CA THR A 400 -18.64 -4.50 19.22
C THR A 400 -17.15 -4.49 18.87
N ILE A 401 -16.54 -5.67 18.72
CA ILE A 401 -15.14 -5.83 18.30
C ILE A 401 -14.95 -5.28 16.89
N ARG A 402 -15.92 -5.53 16.01
CA ARG A 402 -15.91 -5.05 14.63
C ARG A 402 -15.95 -3.53 14.54
N GLU A 403 -16.83 -2.87 15.27
CA GLU A 403 -16.89 -1.40 15.30
C GLU A 403 -15.64 -0.80 15.93
N ALA A 404 -15.10 -1.40 17.00
CA ALA A 404 -13.83 -0.94 17.57
C ALA A 404 -12.70 -1.00 16.52
N GLY A 405 -12.50 -2.16 15.88
CA GLY A 405 -11.49 -2.33 14.82
C GLY A 405 -11.67 -1.37 13.65
N ARG A 406 -12.92 -1.12 13.26
CA ARG A 406 -13.30 -0.17 12.20
C ARG A 406 -12.95 1.28 12.54
N ARG A 407 -13.03 1.69 13.80
CA ARG A 407 -12.80 3.09 14.22
C ARG A 407 -11.39 3.38 14.73
N MET A 408 -10.60 2.35 15.08
CA MET A 408 -9.23 2.50 15.59
C MET A 408 -8.19 2.77 14.49
N SER A 409 -8.41 3.82 13.71
CA SER A 409 -7.50 4.33 12.68
C SER A 409 -7.74 5.83 12.46
N SER A 410 -6.77 6.55 11.89
CA SER A 410 -6.92 7.98 11.56
C SER A 410 -8.04 8.25 10.54
N MET A 411 -8.40 7.24 9.75
CA MET A 411 -9.51 7.32 8.79
C MET A 411 -10.90 7.13 9.43
N GLY A 412 -10.95 6.65 10.67
CA GLY A 412 -12.19 6.43 11.41
C GLY A 412 -13.19 5.48 10.72
N GLN A 413 -12.74 4.64 9.81
CA GLN A 413 -13.53 3.67 9.05
C GLN A 413 -12.66 2.47 8.64
N GLY A 414 -13.30 1.37 8.22
CA GLY A 414 -12.63 0.20 7.66
C GLY A 414 -12.22 0.43 6.20
N GLY A 415 -11.13 -0.23 5.79
CA GLY A 415 -10.69 -0.22 4.40
C GLY A 415 -11.55 -1.12 3.53
N LEU A 416 -11.36 -1.04 2.21
CA LEU A 416 -11.97 -1.92 1.23
C LEU A 416 -10.92 -2.85 0.61
N PRO A 417 -11.35 -3.99 0.03
CA PRO A 417 -10.46 -4.86 -0.74
C PRO A 417 -9.66 -4.10 -1.82
N GLN A 418 -10.29 -3.10 -2.44
CA GLN A 418 -9.64 -2.22 -3.42
C GLN A 418 -8.41 -1.54 -2.83
N ASP A 419 -8.46 -1.06 -1.58
CA ASP A 419 -7.33 -0.34 -0.98
C ASP A 419 -6.08 -1.23 -0.88
N VAL A 420 -6.28 -2.53 -0.59
CA VAL A 420 -5.21 -3.53 -0.60
C VAL A 420 -4.75 -3.81 -2.03
N ALA A 421 -5.69 -3.98 -2.95
CA ALA A 421 -5.41 -4.29 -4.34
C ALA A 421 -4.61 -3.19 -5.06
N GLU A 422 -4.92 -1.91 -4.83
CA GLU A 422 -4.15 -0.79 -5.39
C GLU A 422 -2.70 -0.78 -4.87
N THR A 423 -2.50 -1.11 -3.59
CA THR A 423 -1.16 -1.22 -3.00
C THR A 423 -0.37 -2.38 -3.59
N VAL A 424 -1.02 -3.53 -3.79
CA VAL A 424 -0.43 -4.69 -4.47
C VAL A 424 -0.08 -4.34 -5.92
N ALA A 425 -0.98 -3.66 -6.64
CA ALA A 425 -0.75 -3.24 -8.02
C ALA A 425 0.42 -2.26 -8.11
N TRP A 426 0.55 -1.30 -7.18
CA TRP A 426 1.72 -0.43 -7.12
C TRP A 426 3.00 -1.24 -6.92
N PHE A 427 3.07 -2.17 -5.96
CA PHE A 427 4.26 -3.04 -5.82
C PHE A 427 4.54 -3.93 -7.03
N ALA A 428 3.52 -4.23 -7.85
CA ALA A 428 3.66 -5.01 -9.07
C ALA A 428 4.17 -4.21 -10.28
N GLN A 429 4.30 -2.88 -10.18
CA GLN A 429 4.76 -2.05 -11.29
C GLN A 429 6.25 -2.24 -11.59
N PRO A 430 6.68 -2.08 -12.86
CA PRO A 430 8.10 -2.02 -13.22
C PRO A 430 8.91 -1.02 -12.36
N THR A 431 8.46 0.21 -12.18
CA THR A 431 9.17 1.22 -11.35
C THR A 431 9.28 0.84 -9.88
N SER A 432 8.35 0.02 -9.38
CA SER A 432 8.37 -0.46 -7.99
C SER A 432 9.41 -1.55 -7.73
N GLY A 433 10.25 -1.89 -8.71
CA GLY A 433 11.54 -2.53 -8.45
C GLY A 433 12.45 -1.69 -7.55
N ALA A 434 12.21 -0.38 -7.50
CA ALA A 434 12.81 0.56 -6.55
C ALA A 434 12.43 0.31 -5.08
N VAL A 435 11.49 -0.61 -4.82
CA VAL A 435 11.06 -0.97 -3.47
C VAL A 435 11.20 -2.49 -3.31
N THR A 436 12.01 -2.93 -2.37
CA THR A 436 12.20 -4.36 -2.09
C THR A 436 12.48 -4.55 -0.59
N GLY A 437 12.03 -5.68 -0.04
CA GLY A 437 12.13 -5.98 1.38
C GLY A 437 11.37 -4.98 2.27
N GLN A 438 10.33 -4.33 1.74
CA GLN A 438 9.50 -3.40 2.52
C GLN A 438 8.17 -4.05 2.90
N VAL A 439 7.64 -3.61 4.05
CA VAL A 439 6.30 -3.92 4.51
C VAL A 439 5.49 -2.64 4.51
N LEU A 440 4.39 -2.61 3.74
CA LEU A 440 3.50 -1.46 3.70
C LEU A 440 2.16 -1.80 4.34
N ARG A 441 1.78 -1.06 5.39
CA ARG A 441 0.49 -1.29 6.05
C ARG A 441 -0.64 -0.56 5.32
N VAL A 442 -1.67 -1.30 4.94
CA VAL A 442 -2.92 -0.77 4.36
C VAL A 442 -3.95 -0.77 5.47
N CYS A 443 -3.89 0.25 6.33
CA CYS A 443 -4.55 0.22 7.64
C CYS A 443 -5.21 1.54 8.05
N GLY A 444 -5.25 2.55 7.17
CA GLY A 444 -5.79 3.87 7.52
C GLY A 444 -5.06 4.53 8.69
N GLN A 445 -3.79 4.17 8.90
CA GLN A 445 -3.00 4.51 10.10
C GLN A 445 -3.64 3.97 11.41
N SER A 446 -3.88 2.66 11.45
CA SER A 446 -4.36 1.99 12.67
C SER A 446 -3.44 2.25 13.87
N LEU A 447 -4.04 2.38 15.06
CA LEU A 447 -3.33 2.59 16.32
C LEU A 447 -2.42 1.41 16.72
N LEU A 448 -2.71 0.20 16.21
CA LEU A 448 -1.90 -1.00 16.45
C LEU A 448 -0.56 -0.91 15.71
N GLY A 449 0.53 -1.36 16.33
CA GLY A 449 1.87 -1.33 15.74
C GLY A 449 2.95 -1.84 16.69
N ALA A 450 4.19 -1.77 16.23
CA ALA A 450 5.43 -2.07 16.94
C ALA A 450 6.50 -1.05 16.56
#